data_AF-B4WWN6-F1
#
_entry.id   AF-B4WWN6-F1
#
_cell.length_a   1.000
_cell.length_b   1.000
_cell.length_c   1.000
_cell.angle_alpha   90.00
_cell.angle_beta   90.00
_cell.angle_gamma   90.00
#
_symmetry.space_group_name_H-M   'P 1'
#
loop_
_entity.id
_entity.type
_entity.pdbx_description
1 polymer ?
#
loop_
_entity_poly.entity_id
_entity_poly.type
_entity_poly.pdbx_seq_one_letter_code
_entity_poly.pdbx_strand_id
1 'polypeptide(L)'
;MLKRIMAVVFALGMSATASANTCHYDFTAEGGEAYSLDHIVAFVTGEIRPRLGNDNTILDVHITERCPGKQPVVNTLGMNTKNLYLLTINKLPLPDHIVRYNNRLPLTLNKANFEHSLSLIADQDFLKFYAEGVTRTYQDVEEEIQQQKILKMLAFVFAEAPRFESAEVALKKTMAGNCSISWHDFDFALHNWSNMSRFVIDTETVGKKQYRGGGADQLLAPVTLKQEVAFLKAIKAGEDYRFSHNAVFGQYDYEC
;
A
#
# COMPACT_ATOMS: atom_id res chain seq x y z
N MET A 1 -18.18 39.14 65.08
CA MET A 1 -18.70 38.56 63.83
C MET A 1 -18.33 39.45 62.66
N LEU A 2 -17.40 39.02 61.80
CA LEU A 2 -17.54 38.92 60.34
C LEU A 2 -16.16 38.52 59.76
N LYS A 3 -16.08 37.28 59.28
CA LYS A 3 -14.94 36.72 58.56
C LYS A 3 -14.79 37.45 57.21
N ARG A 4 -13.62 38.00 56.91
CA ARG A 4 -13.28 38.41 55.54
C ARG A 4 -12.81 37.18 54.78
N ILE A 5 -13.63 36.74 53.84
CA ILE A 5 -13.37 35.63 52.91
C ILE A 5 -12.29 36.10 51.93
N MET A 6 -11.18 35.38 51.91
CA MET A 6 -10.11 35.52 50.94
C MET A 6 -10.59 34.88 49.64
N ALA A 7 -10.91 35.70 48.62
CA ALA A 7 -11.22 35.21 47.29
C ALA A 7 -9.91 34.74 46.63
N VAL A 8 -9.68 33.44 46.68
CA VAL A 8 -8.66 32.78 45.87
C VAL A 8 -9.19 32.79 44.43
N VAL A 9 -8.68 33.72 43.61
CA VAL A 9 -8.87 33.67 42.16
C VAL A 9 -8.01 32.51 41.66
N PHE A 10 -8.65 31.35 41.50
CA PHE A 10 -8.09 30.24 40.74
C PHE A 10 -8.03 30.69 39.28
N ALA A 11 -6.87 31.19 38.86
CA ALA A 11 -6.54 31.24 37.45
C ALA A 11 -6.48 29.78 36.97
N LEU A 12 -7.60 29.30 36.44
CA LEU A 12 -7.65 28.12 35.57
C LEU A 12 -6.73 28.44 34.39
N GLY A 13 -5.46 28.08 34.56
CA GLY A 13 -4.53 28.00 33.45
C GLY A 13 -5.18 27.12 32.41
N MET A 14 -5.56 27.73 31.30
CA MET A 14 -6.00 27.02 30.11
C MET A 14 -4.93 25.98 29.84
N SER A 15 -5.27 24.71 30.04
CA SER A 15 -4.46 23.59 29.60
C SER A 15 -4.31 23.76 28.09
N ALA A 16 -3.18 24.32 27.66
CA ALA A 16 -2.76 24.25 26.30
C ALA A 16 -2.63 22.76 25.97
N THR A 17 -3.63 22.20 25.30
CA THR A 17 -3.51 20.94 24.59
C THR A 17 -2.59 21.19 23.40
N ALA A 18 -1.29 21.29 23.67
CA ALA A 18 -0.28 21.57 22.66
C ALA A 18 0.28 20.26 22.12
N SER A 19 -0.30 19.86 20.99
CA SER A 19 0.22 19.01 19.92
C SER A 19 0.57 17.56 20.27
N ALA A 20 -0.24 16.65 19.74
CA ALA A 20 0.19 15.27 19.51
C ALA A 20 1.57 15.26 18.82
N ASN A 21 2.48 14.45 19.33
CA ASN A 21 3.86 14.29 18.85
C ASN A 21 3.91 13.46 17.53
N THR A 22 2.85 13.54 16.73
CA THR A 22 2.60 12.64 15.61
C THR A 22 3.27 13.18 14.36
N CYS A 23 3.98 12.32 13.64
CA CYS A 23 4.55 12.68 12.35
C CYS A 23 3.44 12.82 11.29
N HIS A 24 3.61 13.77 10.38
CA HIS A 24 2.74 13.94 9.22
C HIS A 24 3.42 13.37 7.98
N TYR A 25 2.63 12.76 7.10
CA TYR A 25 3.11 12.18 5.84
C TYR A 25 2.41 12.83 4.66
N ASP A 26 3.22 13.31 3.72
CA ASP A 26 2.76 13.82 2.42
C ASP A 26 3.32 12.96 1.28
N PHE A 27 2.50 12.74 0.26
CA PHE A 27 2.78 11.90 -0.90
C PHE A 27 2.72 12.77 -2.16
N THR A 28 3.73 12.67 -3.01
CA THR A 28 3.76 13.35 -4.31
C THR A 28 4.26 12.38 -5.38
N ALA A 29 3.64 12.38 -6.56
CA ALA A 29 4.21 11.79 -7.75
C ALA A 29 5.07 12.84 -8.49
N GLU A 30 5.99 12.40 -9.34
CA GLU A 30 6.83 13.30 -10.13
C GLU A 30 5.99 14.38 -10.87
N GLY A 31 6.23 15.64 -10.53
CA GLY A 31 5.52 16.80 -11.09
C GLY A 31 4.04 16.95 -10.67
N GLY A 32 3.57 16.15 -9.72
CA GLY A 32 2.18 16.14 -9.23
C GLY A 32 1.95 16.99 -7.96
N GLU A 33 0.69 17.01 -7.52
CA GLU A 33 0.29 17.67 -6.27
C GLU A 33 0.69 16.85 -5.04
N ALA A 34 0.78 17.52 -3.88
CA ALA A 34 1.03 16.88 -2.60
C ALA A 34 -0.28 16.47 -1.93
N TYR A 35 -0.37 15.21 -1.52
CA TYR A 35 -1.52 14.63 -0.83
C TYR A 35 -1.11 14.23 0.57
N SER A 36 -1.91 14.58 1.58
CA SER A 36 -1.71 14.06 2.93
C SER A 36 -2.14 12.59 3.03
N LEU A 37 -1.73 11.90 4.10
CA LEU A 37 -2.15 10.52 4.39
C LEU A 37 -3.67 10.31 4.38
N ASP A 38 -4.45 11.28 4.86
CA ASP A 38 -5.92 11.18 4.85
C ASP A 38 -6.50 11.19 3.42
N HIS A 39 -5.71 11.63 2.43
CA HIS A 39 -6.04 11.63 1.01
C HIS A 39 -5.28 10.57 0.20
N ILE A 40 -4.70 9.55 0.85
CA ILE A 40 -3.91 8.50 0.17
C ILE A 40 -4.71 7.79 -0.93
N VAL A 41 -6.03 7.60 -0.75
CA VAL A 41 -6.88 7.02 -1.80
C VAL A 41 -6.94 7.93 -3.02
N ALA A 42 -7.12 9.25 -2.83
CA ALA A 42 -7.11 10.21 -3.95
C ALA A 42 -5.75 10.22 -4.66
N PHE A 43 -4.66 10.15 -3.90
CA PHE A 43 -3.31 10.06 -4.45
C PHE A 43 -3.12 8.82 -5.35
N VAL A 44 -3.37 7.62 -4.83
CA VAL A 44 -3.11 6.38 -5.58
C VAL A 44 -4.04 6.24 -6.81
N THR A 45 -5.26 6.78 -6.73
CA THR A 45 -6.23 6.74 -7.83
C THR A 45 -5.99 7.83 -8.89
N GLY A 46 -5.53 9.02 -8.49
CA GLY A 46 -5.32 10.17 -9.37
C GLY A 46 -3.91 10.28 -9.94
N GLU A 47 -2.89 9.86 -9.20
CA GLU A 47 -1.48 10.07 -9.59
C GLU A 47 -0.76 8.80 -10.01
N ILE A 48 -1.08 7.64 -9.41
CA ILE A 48 -0.39 6.36 -9.71
C ILE A 48 -1.14 5.56 -10.76
N ARG A 49 -2.41 5.25 -10.53
CA ARG A 49 -3.23 4.41 -11.43
C ARG A 49 -3.18 4.86 -12.90
N PRO A 50 -3.27 6.16 -13.24
CA PRO A 50 -3.23 6.60 -14.64
C PRO A 50 -1.89 6.39 -15.33
N ARG A 51 -0.83 6.06 -14.57
CA ARG A 51 0.52 5.82 -15.10
C ARG A 51 0.69 4.41 -15.63
N LEU A 52 -0.30 3.53 -15.45
CA LEU A 52 -0.28 2.23 -16.11
C LEU A 52 -0.23 2.44 -17.63
N GLY A 53 0.82 1.92 -18.26
CA GLY A 53 1.04 2.05 -19.70
C GLY A 53 1.84 0.89 -20.27
N ASN A 54 2.40 1.09 -21.47
CA ASN A 54 3.18 0.05 -22.17
C ASN A 54 4.69 0.19 -22.00
N ASP A 55 5.16 1.35 -21.55
CA ASP A 55 6.58 1.66 -21.41
C ASP A 55 7.14 1.24 -20.06
N ASN A 56 8.39 0.79 -20.05
CA ASN A 56 9.14 0.48 -18.83
C ASN A 56 9.79 1.76 -18.26
N THR A 57 8.98 2.77 -17.95
CA THR A 57 9.46 3.96 -17.25
C THR A 57 9.32 3.79 -15.75
N ILE A 58 10.12 4.53 -14.98
CA ILE A 58 10.00 4.57 -13.52
C ILE A 58 9.19 5.80 -13.14
N LEU A 59 8.12 5.58 -12.39
CA LEU A 59 7.40 6.61 -11.65
C LEU A 59 8.02 6.69 -10.25
N ASP A 60 8.58 7.86 -9.92
CA ASP A 60 9.01 8.14 -8.55
C ASP A 60 7.83 8.69 -7.73
N VAL A 61 7.56 8.05 -6.59
CA VAL A 61 6.66 8.52 -5.55
C VAL A 61 7.51 8.99 -4.37
N HIS A 62 7.42 10.27 -4.03
CA HIS A 62 8.09 10.82 -2.86
C HIS A 62 7.16 10.80 -1.64
N ILE A 63 7.71 10.37 -0.51
CA ILE A 63 7.04 10.30 0.78
C ILE A 63 7.81 11.21 1.72
N THR A 64 7.20 12.34 2.08
CA THR A 64 7.79 13.31 3.00
C THR A 64 7.24 13.09 4.39
N GLU A 65 8.10 12.67 5.32
CA GLU A 65 7.80 12.58 6.75
C GLU A 65 8.18 13.88 7.45
N ARG A 66 7.26 14.41 8.25
CA ARG A 66 7.44 15.63 9.06
C ARG A 66 7.07 15.37 10.50
N CYS A 67 8.07 15.13 11.33
CA CYS A 67 7.90 14.95 12.78
C CYS A 67 8.24 16.25 13.54
N PRO A 68 7.48 16.60 14.61
CA PRO A 68 7.82 17.75 15.45
C PRO A 68 9.26 17.70 15.96
N GLY A 69 9.99 18.82 15.79
CA GLY A 69 11.37 18.96 16.27
C GLY A 69 12.44 18.19 15.48
N LYS A 70 12.09 17.55 14.36
CA LYS A 70 13.03 16.87 13.45
C LYS A 70 13.05 17.54 12.07
N GLN A 71 14.16 17.38 11.35
CA GLN A 71 14.21 17.76 9.94
C GLN A 71 13.31 16.82 9.13
N PRO A 72 12.60 17.32 8.10
CA PRO A 72 11.82 16.46 7.21
C PRO A 72 12.70 15.41 6.53
N VAL A 73 12.19 14.18 6.45
CA VAL A 73 12.83 13.08 5.73
C VAL A 73 12.02 12.81 4.46
N VAL A 74 12.71 12.63 3.33
CA VAL A 74 12.06 12.31 2.05
C VAL A 74 12.52 10.93 1.60
N ASN A 75 11.59 9.99 1.56
CA ASN A 75 11.80 8.68 0.97
C ASN A 75 11.26 8.66 -0.46
N THR A 76 11.82 7.81 -1.32
CA THR A 76 11.36 7.65 -2.71
C THR A 76 11.05 6.19 -3.01
N LEU A 77 9.88 5.92 -3.55
CA LEU A 77 9.50 4.62 -4.09
C LEU A 77 9.55 4.69 -5.62
N GLY A 78 10.35 3.84 -6.25
CA GLY A 78 10.39 3.75 -7.70
C GLY A 78 9.49 2.62 -8.20
N MET A 79 8.52 2.95 -9.04
CA MET A 79 7.52 2.02 -9.55
C MET A 79 7.61 1.89 -11.08
N ASN A 80 7.48 0.68 -11.61
CA ASN A 80 7.45 0.49 -13.07
C ASN A 80 6.07 0.82 -13.64
N THR A 81 5.97 1.80 -14.53
CA THR A 81 4.71 2.21 -15.17
C THR A 81 4.05 1.12 -16.03
N LYS A 82 4.82 0.12 -16.50
CA LYS A 82 4.30 -0.99 -17.30
C LYS A 82 3.37 -1.91 -16.51
N ASN A 83 3.63 -2.09 -15.21
CA ASN A 83 2.92 -3.06 -14.38
C ASN A 83 2.63 -2.55 -12.96
N LEU A 84 2.98 -1.32 -12.63
CA LEU A 84 2.90 -0.69 -11.31
C LEU A 84 3.67 -1.44 -10.20
N TYR A 85 4.63 -2.32 -10.53
CA TYR A 85 5.43 -3.00 -9.49
C TYR A 85 6.38 -2.02 -8.83
N LEU A 86 6.48 -2.12 -7.51
CA LEU A 86 7.53 -1.45 -6.74
C LEU A 86 8.88 -2.12 -7.06
N LEU A 87 9.85 -1.33 -7.51
CA LEU A 87 11.17 -1.80 -7.90
C LEU A 87 12.28 -1.27 -7.01
N THR A 88 12.13 -0.06 -6.47
CA THR A 88 13.17 0.55 -5.64
C THR A 88 12.58 1.25 -4.42
N ILE A 89 13.37 1.32 -3.36
CA ILE A 89 13.16 2.23 -2.23
C ILE A 89 14.43 3.04 -2.05
N ASN A 90 14.30 4.37 -1.97
CA ASN A 90 15.42 5.31 -1.87
C ASN A 90 16.47 5.08 -2.96
N LYS A 91 16.01 4.78 -4.18
CA LYS A 91 16.81 4.45 -5.38
C LYS A 91 17.63 3.15 -5.27
N LEU A 92 17.50 2.40 -4.18
CA LEU A 92 18.09 1.07 -4.03
C LEU A 92 17.13 0.02 -4.61
N PRO A 93 17.60 -0.89 -5.47
CA PRO A 93 16.77 -1.92 -6.06
C PRO A 93 16.33 -2.95 -5.02
N LEU A 94 15.08 -3.40 -5.13
CA LEU A 94 14.54 -4.50 -4.34
C LEU A 94 15.01 -5.85 -4.91
N PRO A 95 15.43 -6.83 -4.09
CA PRO A 95 15.81 -8.16 -4.56
C PRO A 95 14.63 -8.96 -5.10
N ASP A 96 14.90 -9.79 -6.11
CA ASP A 96 13.88 -10.61 -6.79
C ASP A 96 13.08 -11.53 -5.84
N HIS A 97 13.72 -12.09 -4.81
CA HIS A 97 13.07 -12.96 -3.82
C HIS A 97 12.11 -12.21 -2.87
N ILE A 98 12.15 -10.88 -2.91
CA ILE A 98 11.35 -9.98 -2.08
C ILE A 98 10.27 -9.28 -2.89
N VAL A 99 10.54 -9.02 -4.17
CA VAL A 99 9.54 -8.54 -5.13
C VAL A 99 8.39 -9.55 -5.29
N ARG A 100 8.64 -10.85 -5.05
CA ARG A 100 7.61 -11.90 -5.08
C ARG A 100 7.03 -12.12 -3.69
N TYR A 101 5.74 -11.82 -3.50
CA TYR A 101 5.06 -11.94 -2.22
C TYR A 101 5.22 -13.33 -1.60
N ASN A 102 5.76 -13.41 -0.38
CA ASN A 102 5.70 -14.63 0.41
C ASN A 102 4.33 -14.73 1.12
N ASN A 103 3.39 -15.46 0.55
CA ASN A 103 2.01 -15.61 1.07
C ASN A 103 1.90 -16.39 2.38
N ARG A 104 3.00 -16.71 3.06
CA ARG A 104 2.96 -17.34 4.39
C ARG A 104 3.09 -16.34 5.53
N LEU A 105 3.51 -15.10 5.24
CA LEU A 105 3.72 -14.08 6.25
C LEU A 105 2.43 -13.30 6.52
N PRO A 106 1.85 -13.41 7.74
CA PRO A 106 0.65 -12.67 8.11
C PRO A 106 0.97 -11.18 8.21
N LEU A 107 0.07 -10.36 7.65
CA LEU A 107 0.12 -8.91 7.70
C LEU A 107 -1.29 -8.38 7.92
N THR A 108 -1.46 -7.57 8.97
CA THR A 108 -2.68 -6.80 9.22
C THR A 108 -2.54 -5.42 8.59
N LEU A 109 -3.49 -5.06 7.74
CA LEU A 109 -3.58 -3.77 7.07
C LEU A 109 -4.41 -2.81 7.92
N ASN A 110 -3.77 -1.77 8.44
CA ASN A 110 -4.41 -0.67 9.18
C ASN A 110 -3.51 0.59 9.14
N LYS A 111 -4.05 1.75 9.52
CA LYS A 111 -3.32 3.02 9.53
C LYS A 111 -2.02 2.98 10.34
N ALA A 112 -2.08 2.44 11.56
CA ALA A 112 -0.92 2.41 12.46
C ALA A 112 0.25 1.58 11.90
N ASN A 113 -0.04 0.40 11.32
CA ASN A 113 0.98 -0.44 10.69
C ASN A 113 1.56 0.20 9.43
N PHE A 114 0.76 0.98 8.69
CA PHE A 114 1.25 1.72 7.54
C PHE A 114 2.17 2.87 7.95
N GLU A 115 1.76 3.71 8.90
CA GLU A 115 2.61 4.78 9.45
C GLU A 115 3.90 4.22 10.06
N HIS A 116 3.83 3.08 10.75
CA HIS A 116 5.01 2.39 11.26
C HIS A 116 5.93 1.94 10.11
N SER A 117 5.38 1.36 9.04
CA SER A 117 6.14 0.97 7.84
C SER A 117 6.85 2.18 7.19
N LEU A 118 6.17 3.33 7.10
CA LEU A 118 6.75 4.57 6.58
C LEU A 118 7.90 5.08 7.44
N SER A 119 7.77 5.00 8.76
CA SER A 119 8.85 5.42 9.69
C SER A 119 10.10 4.55 9.59
N LEU A 120 9.95 3.28 9.23
CA LEU A 120 11.08 2.34 9.13
C LEU A 120 11.87 2.50 7.83
N ILE A 121 11.21 2.83 6.71
CA ILE A 121 11.92 3.08 5.45
C ILE A 121 12.71 4.39 5.42
N ALA A 122 12.47 5.27 6.41
CA ALA A 122 13.27 6.48 6.63
C ALA A 122 14.68 6.17 7.15
N ASP A 123 14.91 4.97 7.67
CA ASP A 123 16.25 4.51 8.05
C ASP A 123 17.07 4.17 6.78
N GLN A 124 18.24 4.81 6.64
CA GLN A 124 19.12 4.60 5.49
C GLN A 124 19.63 3.16 5.38
N ASP A 125 19.60 2.41 6.49
CA ASP A 125 20.02 1.02 6.56
C ASP A 125 18.88 0.01 6.32
N PHE A 126 17.67 0.48 5.96
CA PHE A 126 16.48 -0.37 5.84
C PHE A 126 16.67 -1.57 4.89
N LEU A 127 17.33 -1.36 3.75
CA LEU A 127 17.52 -2.39 2.71
C LEU A 127 18.85 -3.13 2.84
N LYS A 128 19.04 -3.83 3.96
CA LYS A 128 20.11 -4.84 4.10
C LYS A 128 19.61 -6.18 3.59
N PHE A 129 20.12 -6.62 2.44
CA PHE A 129 19.78 -7.92 1.86
C PHE A 129 21.00 -8.83 1.83
N TYR A 130 20.81 -10.04 2.36
CA TYR A 130 21.85 -11.05 2.41
C TYR A 130 21.90 -11.81 1.08
N ALA A 131 23.08 -11.87 0.47
CA ALA A 131 23.30 -12.65 -0.74
C ALA A 131 22.90 -14.13 -0.54
N GLU A 132 22.38 -14.77 -1.58
CA GLU A 132 22.09 -16.19 -1.56
C GLU A 132 23.36 -17.00 -1.23
N GLY A 133 23.25 -17.99 -0.33
CA GLY A 133 24.37 -18.85 0.06
C GLY A 133 25.23 -18.36 1.23
N VAL A 134 24.93 -17.21 1.83
CA VAL A 134 25.57 -16.75 3.08
C VAL A 134 24.92 -17.45 4.28
N THR A 135 25.71 -17.89 5.26
CA THR A 135 25.19 -18.40 6.54
C THR A 135 24.44 -17.29 7.25
N ARG A 136 23.13 -17.46 7.41
CA ARG A 136 22.24 -16.49 8.06
C ARG A 136 22.15 -16.78 9.56
N THR A 137 22.25 -15.74 10.36
CA THR A 137 21.89 -15.79 11.77
C THR A 137 20.37 -15.75 11.94
N TYR A 138 19.87 -16.07 13.14
CA TYR A 138 18.45 -15.89 13.45
C TYR A 138 18.00 -14.43 13.28
N GLN A 139 18.85 -13.48 13.65
CA GLN A 139 18.57 -12.05 13.51
C GLN A 139 18.41 -11.65 12.04
N ASP A 140 19.25 -12.17 11.15
CA ASP A 140 19.16 -11.90 9.71
C ASP A 140 17.80 -12.35 9.13
N VAL A 141 17.29 -13.48 9.61
CA VAL A 141 15.98 -14.01 9.20
C VAL A 141 14.84 -13.15 9.74
N GLU A 142 14.93 -12.68 10.99
CA GLU A 142 13.92 -11.78 11.56
C GLU A 142 13.86 -10.45 10.84
N GLU A 143 15.01 -9.87 10.51
CA GLU A 143 15.12 -8.62 9.74
C GLU A 143 14.51 -8.75 8.34
N GLU A 144 14.80 -9.85 7.63
CA GLU A 144 14.19 -10.14 6.32
C GLU A 144 12.66 -10.27 6.41
N ILE A 145 12.15 -10.93 7.46
CA ILE A 145 10.69 -11.05 7.68
C ILE A 145 10.05 -9.67 7.91
N GLN A 146 10.71 -8.77 8.64
CA GLN A 146 10.20 -7.41 8.85
C GLN A 146 10.22 -6.60 7.55
N GLN A 147 11.31 -6.65 6.79
CA GLN A 147 11.41 -6.01 5.48
C GLN A 147 10.29 -6.49 4.54
N GLN A 148 10.02 -7.80 4.50
CA GLN A 148 8.92 -8.38 3.71
C GLN A 148 7.55 -7.84 4.12
N LYS A 149 7.29 -7.68 5.42
CA LYS A 149 6.01 -7.11 5.91
C LYS A 149 5.86 -5.65 5.49
N ILE A 150 6.92 -4.86 5.61
CA ILE A 150 6.95 -3.45 5.21
C ILE A 150 6.72 -3.33 3.71
N LEU A 151 7.41 -4.14 2.91
CA LEU A 151 7.28 -4.13 1.45
C LEU A 151 5.89 -4.55 1.00
N LYS A 152 5.28 -5.55 1.62
CA LYS A 152 3.88 -5.90 1.38
C LYS A 152 2.94 -4.75 1.73
N MET A 153 3.13 -4.09 2.88
CA MET A 153 2.31 -2.93 3.26
C MET A 153 2.41 -1.82 2.22
N LEU A 154 3.63 -1.44 1.81
CA LEU A 154 3.86 -0.43 0.78
C LEU A 154 3.24 -0.85 -0.56
N ALA A 155 3.44 -2.11 -0.95
CA ALA A 155 2.89 -2.63 -2.19
C ALA A 155 1.36 -2.67 -2.16
N PHE A 156 0.72 -2.97 -1.02
CA PHE A 156 -0.74 -2.89 -0.88
C PHE A 156 -1.25 -1.50 -1.28
N VAL A 157 -0.65 -0.47 -0.67
CA VAL A 157 -1.09 0.91 -0.81
C VAL A 157 -0.78 1.43 -2.21
N PHE A 158 0.47 1.30 -2.66
CA PHE A 158 0.94 1.98 -3.86
C PHE A 158 0.78 1.15 -5.12
N ALA A 159 0.78 -0.18 -5.05
CA ALA A 159 0.67 -1.05 -6.22
C ALA A 159 -0.71 -1.70 -6.34
N GLU A 160 -1.23 -2.30 -5.26
CA GLU A 160 -2.47 -3.08 -5.33
C GLU A 160 -3.74 -2.22 -5.31
N ALA A 161 -3.81 -1.16 -4.49
CA ALA A 161 -4.97 -0.26 -4.49
C ALA A 161 -5.21 0.47 -5.83
N PRO A 162 -4.18 0.86 -6.60
CA PRO A 162 -4.36 1.27 -7.99
C PRO A 162 -4.92 0.19 -8.91
N ARG A 163 -4.47 -1.07 -8.75
CA ARG A 163 -4.83 -2.20 -9.62
C ARG A 163 -6.20 -2.80 -9.35
N PHE A 164 -6.71 -2.71 -8.13
CA PHE A 164 -7.95 -3.39 -7.73
C PHE A 164 -8.88 -2.46 -6.98
N GLU A 165 -10.16 -2.48 -7.35
CA GLU A 165 -11.20 -1.77 -6.61
C GLU A 165 -11.38 -2.37 -5.21
N SER A 166 -11.23 -3.69 -5.04
CA SER A 166 -11.26 -4.34 -3.72
C SER A 166 -10.20 -3.79 -2.77
N ALA A 167 -8.97 -3.63 -3.26
CA ALA A 167 -7.87 -3.05 -2.49
C ALA A 167 -8.06 -1.54 -2.25
N GLU A 168 -8.61 -0.78 -3.21
CA GLU A 168 -8.97 0.64 -3.00
C GLU A 168 -10.00 0.80 -1.87
N VAL A 169 -11.06 -0.01 -1.88
CA VAL A 169 -12.10 -0.01 -0.82
C VAL A 169 -11.48 -0.36 0.54
N ALA A 170 -10.59 -1.35 0.57
CA ALA A 170 -9.88 -1.74 1.78
C ALA A 170 -8.96 -0.63 2.30
N LEU A 171 -8.21 0.04 1.42
CA LEU A 171 -7.37 1.18 1.76
C LEU A 171 -8.21 2.31 2.38
N LYS A 172 -9.37 2.62 1.78
CA LYS A 172 -10.29 3.63 2.32
C LYS A 172 -10.76 3.27 3.73
N LYS A 173 -11.15 2.02 3.97
CA LYS A 173 -11.62 1.56 5.28
C LYS A 173 -10.50 1.51 6.34
N THR A 174 -9.31 1.09 5.95
CA THR A 174 -8.18 0.90 6.89
C THR A 174 -7.44 2.19 7.23
N MET A 175 -7.39 3.15 6.30
CA MET A 175 -6.69 4.43 6.49
C MET A 175 -7.59 5.55 7.00
N ALA A 176 -8.87 5.57 6.59
CA ALA A 176 -9.81 6.61 7.02
C ALA A 176 -10.90 6.09 7.99
N GLY A 177 -11.16 4.78 8.01
CA GLY A 177 -12.28 4.18 8.74
C GLY A 177 -11.92 3.47 10.05
N ASN A 178 -10.66 3.54 10.51
CA ASN A 178 -10.15 2.82 11.69
C ASN A 178 -10.41 1.30 11.67
N CYS A 179 -10.55 0.72 10.48
CA CYS A 179 -10.70 -0.73 10.35
C CYS A 179 -9.34 -1.42 10.20
N SER A 180 -9.34 -2.73 10.41
CA SER A 180 -8.25 -3.63 10.04
C SER A 180 -8.73 -4.75 9.12
N ILE A 181 -7.84 -5.28 8.28
CA ILE A 181 -8.10 -6.44 7.42
C ILE A 181 -6.82 -7.24 7.21
N SER A 182 -6.95 -8.55 6.95
CA SER A 182 -5.81 -9.41 6.62
C SER A 182 -5.37 -9.22 5.18
N TRP A 183 -4.06 -9.14 4.95
CA TRP A 183 -3.49 -9.17 3.60
C TRP A 183 -3.90 -10.43 2.82
N HIS A 184 -4.01 -11.58 3.49
CA HIS A 184 -4.33 -12.86 2.85
C HIS A 184 -5.71 -12.89 2.19
N ASP A 185 -6.62 -12.01 2.61
CA ASP A 185 -7.96 -11.92 2.01
C ASP A 185 -7.88 -11.50 0.52
N PHE A 186 -6.76 -10.87 0.11
CA PHE A 186 -6.52 -10.43 -1.26
C PHE A 186 -5.75 -11.45 -2.10
N ASP A 187 -5.28 -12.58 -1.54
CA ASP A 187 -4.36 -13.51 -2.23
C ASP A 187 -4.90 -13.95 -3.61
N PHE A 188 -6.21 -14.21 -3.73
CA PHE A 188 -6.82 -14.53 -5.01
C PHE A 188 -6.65 -13.40 -6.04
N ALA A 189 -7.00 -12.18 -5.66
CA ALA A 189 -6.98 -11.04 -6.57
C ALA A 189 -5.54 -10.72 -7.01
N LEU A 190 -4.61 -10.59 -6.05
CA LEU A 190 -3.24 -10.15 -6.31
C LEU A 190 -2.48 -11.12 -7.23
N HIS A 191 -2.67 -12.43 -7.05
CA HIS A 191 -1.99 -13.45 -7.86
C HIS A 191 -2.61 -13.65 -9.24
N ASN A 192 -3.82 -13.13 -9.48
CA ASN A 192 -4.54 -13.30 -10.73
C ASN A 192 -4.74 -11.99 -11.49
N TRP A 193 -4.02 -10.91 -11.16
CA TRP A 193 -4.19 -9.62 -11.83
C TRP A 193 -4.12 -9.70 -13.36
N SER A 194 -3.09 -10.38 -13.90
CA SER A 194 -2.92 -10.53 -15.35
C SER A 194 -4.03 -11.38 -15.97
N ASN A 195 -4.43 -12.48 -15.31
CA ASN A 195 -5.50 -13.36 -15.80
C ASN A 195 -6.86 -12.66 -15.78
N MET A 196 -7.16 -11.91 -14.71
CA MET A 196 -8.37 -11.08 -14.61
C MET A 196 -8.38 -9.98 -15.66
N SER A 197 -7.24 -9.31 -15.89
CA SER A 197 -7.13 -8.27 -16.90
C SER A 197 -7.47 -8.82 -18.29
N ARG A 198 -6.88 -9.96 -18.66
CA ARG A 198 -7.17 -10.65 -19.93
C ARG A 198 -8.62 -11.09 -20.02
N PHE A 199 -9.16 -11.73 -18.98
CA PHE A 199 -10.58 -12.11 -18.91
C PHE A 199 -11.52 -10.94 -19.21
N VAL A 200 -11.28 -9.79 -18.59
CA VAL A 200 -12.10 -8.59 -18.79
C VAL A 200 -11.96 -8.03 -20.21
N ILE A 201 -10.75 -8.08 -20.79
CA ILE A 201 -10.50 -7.67 -22.17
C ILE A 201 -11.21 -8.62 -23.15
N ASP A 202 -11.04 -9.93 -22.98
CA ASP A 202 -11.57 -10.98 -23.85
C ASP A 202 -13.10 -11.06 -23.81
N THR A 203 -13.70 -10.72 -22.68
CA THR A 203 -15.17 -10.64 -22.51
C THR A 203 -15.76 -9.28 -22.91
N GLU A 204 -14.92 -8.35 -23.39
CA GLU A 204 -15.32 -6.99 -23.78
C GLU A 204 -16.05 -6.21 -22.67
N THR A 205 -15.71 -6.49 -21.40
CA THR A 205 -16.36 -5.87 -20.22
C THR A 205 -15.58 -4.70 -19.63
N VAL A 206 -14.68 -4.10 -20.42
CA VAL A 206 -13.82 -2.99 -19.99
C VAL A 206 -14.65 -1.70 -19.84
N GLY A 207 -14.61 -1.11 -18.65
CA GLY A 207 -15.28 0.13 -18.31
C GLY A 207 -14.52 1.38 -18.77
N LYS A 208 -15.24 2.51 -18.88
CA LYS A 208 -14.72 3.80 -19.37
C LYS A 208 -13.64 4.46 -18.48
N LYS A 209 -13.48 4.00 -17.24
CA LYS A 209 -12.55 4.56 -16.24
C LYS A 209 -11.39 3.61 -15.90
N GLN A 210 -11.12 2.63 -16.77
CA GLN A 210 -10.01 1.68 -16.60
C GLN A 210 -8.86 2.05 -17.54
N TYR A 211 -7.64 1.98 -17.02
CA TYR A 211 -6.39 2.18 -17.74
C TYR A 211 -5.85 0.84 -18.23
N ARG A 212 -5.08 0.86 -19.34
CA ARG A 212 -4.48 -0.34 -19.94
C ARG A 212 -2.96 -0.24 -19.99
N GLY A 213 -2.28 -1.37 -19.87
CA GLY A 213 -0.82 -1.45 -19.99
C GLY A 213 -0.29 -2.88 -20.02
N GLY A 214 0.96 -3.09 -19.59
CA GLY A 214 1.52 -4.44 -19.41
C GLY A 214 2.26 -5.03 -20.60
N GLY A 215 2.43 -4.27 -21.69
CA GLY A 215 2.93 -4.79 -22.95
C GLY A 215 1.81 -5.49 -23.71
N ALA A 216 1.54 -4.99 -24.92
CA ALA A 216 0.37 -5.35 -25.72
C ALA A 216 -0.98 -5.12 -25.01
N ASP A 217 -1.06 -4.15 -24.09
CA ASP A 217 -2.30 -3.71 -23.41
C ASP A 217 -3.08 -4.82 -22.67
N GLN A 218 -2.37 -5.80 -22.11
CA GLN A 218 -2.95 -6.97 -21.45
C GLN A 218 -3.24 -6.81 -19.95
N LEU A 219 -2.90 -5.66 -19.35
CA LEU A 219 -3.17 -5.34 -17.94
C LEU A 219 -4.21 -4.24 -17.83
N LEU A 220 -5.06 -4.31 -16.78
CA LEU A 220 -6.10 -3.33 -16.48
C LEU A 220 -5.96 -2.77 -15.07
N ALA A 221 -6.24 -1.48 -14.89
CA ALA A 221 -6.33 -0.85 -13.57
C ALA A 221 -7.47 0.21 -13.49
N PRO A 222 -8.36 0.16 -12.48
CA PRO A 222 -8.52 -0.96 -11.55
C PRO A 222 -9.28 -2.11 -12.24
N VAL A 223 -9.04 -3.37 -11.87
CA VAL A 223 -10.05 -4.43 -12.02
C VAL A 223 -11.13 -4.17 -10.97
N THR A 224 -12.39 -4.14 -11.41
CA THR A 224 -13.53 -3.82 -10.53
C THR A 224 -13.97 -5.04 -9.71
N LEU A 225 -14.63 -4.81 -8.57
CA LEU A 225 -15.19 -5.89 -7.74
C LEU A 225 -16.11 -6.82 -8.54
N LYS A 226 -16.93 -6.25 -9.44
CA LYS A 226 -17.81 -7.04 -10.30
C LYS A 226 -17.03 -7.94 -11.26
N GLN A 227 -15.91 -7.45 -11.79
CA GLN A 227 -15.04 -8.21 -12.69
C GLN A 227 -14.28 -9.31 -11.92
N GLU A 228 -13.80 -9.03 -10.70
CA GLU A 228 -13.19 -10.02 -9.81
C GLU A 228 -14.17 -11.18 -9.52
N VAL A 229 -15.42 -10.87 -9.18
CA VAL A 229 -16.47 -11.87 -8.93
C VAL A 229 -16.83 -12.66 -10.20
N ALA A 230 -16.92 -11.99 -11.35
CA ALA A 230 -17.21 -12.65 -12.63
C ALA A 230 -16.10 -13.63 -13.02
N PHE A 231 -14.84 -13.23 -12.86
CA PHE A 231 -13.69 -14.08 -13.11
C PHE A 231 -13.66 -15.31 -12.18
N LEU A 232 -13.92 -15.11 -10.88
CA LEU A 232 -14.04 -16.22 -9.94
C LEU A 232 -15.14 -17.22 -10.35
N LYS A 233 -16.28 -16.72 -10.84
CA LYS A 233 -17.37 -17.56 -11.32
C LYS A 233 -16.97 -18.37 -12.56
N ALA A 234 -16.27 -17.76 -13.51
CA ALA A 234 -15.76 -18.43 -14.71
C ALA A 234 -14.78 -19.56 -14.35
N ILE A 235 -13.84 -19.30 -13.43
CA ILE A 235 -12.92 -20.33 -12.92
C ILE A 235 -13.68 -21.49 -12.26
N LYS A 236 -14.65 -21.19 -11.39
CA LYS A 236 -15.46 -22.21 -10.72
C LYS A 236 -16.30 -23.05 -11.70
N ALA A 237 -16.60 -22.51 -12.88
CA ALA A 237 -17.27 -23.21 -13.97
C ALA A 237 -16.32 -24.07 -14.82
N GLY A 238 -15.00 -24.04 -14.57
CA GLY A 238 -14.00 -24.85 -15.25
C GLY A 238 -13.36 -24.20 -16.47
N GLU A 239 -13.49 -22.88 -16.65
CA GLU A 239 -12.79 -22.17 -17.72
C GLU A 239 -11.27 -22.17 -17.45
N ASP A 240 -10.49 -22.66 -18.42
CA ASP A 240 -9.04 -22.83 -18.30
C ASP A 240 -8.31 -21.49 -18.50
N TYR A 241 -7.99 -20.85 -17.38
CA TYR A 241 -7.03 -19.76 -17.34
C TYR A 241 -5.74 -20.32 -16.73
N ARG A 242 -4.64 -20.37 -17.50
CA ARG A 242 -3.35 -20.88 -17.01
C ARG A 242 -2.96 -20.22 -15.68
N PHE A 243 -3.09 -20.96 -14.58
CA PHE A 243 -2.77 -20.48 -13.25
C PHE A 243 -1.25 -20.54 -13.02
N SER A 244 -0.73 -19.50 -12.36
CA SER A 244 0.53 -19.61 -11.61
C SER A 244 0.28 -20.02 -10.15
N HIS A 245 -0.94 -19.81 -9.60
CA HIS A 245 -1.32 -20.15 -8.22
C HIS A 245 -2.83 -20.45 -8.09
N ASN A 246 -3.17 -21.57 -7.44
CA ASN A 246 -4.55 -21.89 -7.01
C ASN A 246 -4.83 -21.20 -5.66
N ALA A 247 -5.14 -19.90 -5.69
CA ALA A 247 -5.50 -19.16 -4.49
C ALA A 247 -7.00 -19.30 -4.17
N VAL A 248 -7.34 -19.47 -2.88
CA VAL A 248 -8.73 -19.50 -2.41
C VAL A 248 -9.24 -18.06 -2.33
N PHE A 249 -10.44 -17.79 -2.86
CA PHE A 249 -11.10 -16.50 -2.66
C PHE A 249 -11.52 -16.39 -1.19
N GLY A 250 -10.85 -15.50 -0.45
CA GLY A 250 -11.25 -15.13 0.91
C GLY A 250 -12.48 -14.22 0.87
N GLN A 251 -13.29 -14.28 1.92
CA GLN A 251 -14.22 -13.20 2.22
C GLN A 251 -13.39 -12.00 2.75
N TYR A 252 -13.73 -10.77 2.37
CA TYR A 252 -13.07 -9.59 2.92
C TYR A 252 -13.66 -9.28 4.30
N ASP A 253 -12.99 -9.74 5.35
CA ASP A 253 -13.47 -9.64 6.72
C ASP A 253 -12.80 -8.46 7.43
N TYR A 254 -13.59 -7.40 7.65
CA TYR A 254 -13.11 -6.17 8.29
C TYR A 254 -13.39 -6.19 9.79
N GLU A 255 -12.41 -5.76 10.57
CA GLU A 255 -12.56 -5.49 12.01
C GLU A 255 -12.58 -3.98 12.22
N CYS A 256 -13.74 -3.44 12.59
CA CYS A 256 -13.98 -2.07 13.02
C CYS A 256 -14.90 -2.15 14.27
#